data_AF-A0A7W0Q868-F1
#
_entry.id   AF-A0A7W0Q868-F1
#
_cell.length_a   1.000
_cell.length_b   1.000
_cell.length_c   1.000
_cell.angle_alpha   90.00
_cell.angle_beta   90.00
_cell.angle_gamma   90.00
#
_symmetry.space_group_name_H-M   'P 1'
#
loop_
_entity.id
_entity.type
_entity.pdbx_description
1 polymer ?
#
loop_
_entity_poly.entity_id
_entity_poly.type
_entity_poly.pdbx_seq_one_letter_code
_entity_poly.pdbx_strand_id
1 'polypeptide(L)'
;MRALILASAILGSVGFGCGGNDDHAPYDTYQACFDEHTQEENLPIPQAIVVCCLDHPIAGMEQPVCGETKPDCINYLTANLSQTSAGVAVVDAACDDYILQKSM
;
A
#
# COMPACT_ATOMS: atom_id res chain seq x y z
N MET A 1 -1.26 11.87 50.40
CA MET A 1 -1.02 10.41 50.31
C MET A 1 -1.66 9.91 49.03
N ARG A 2 -0.86 9.27 48.17
CA ARG A 2 -1.24 8.29 47.12
C ARG A 2 -2.14 8.78 45.96
N ALA A 3 -1.97 8.38 44.71
CA ALA A 3 -0.90 7.75 43.93
C ALA A 3 -1.35 7.84 42.47
N LEU A 4 -0.38 7.87 41.56
CA LEU A 4 -0.50 7.85 40.10
C LEU A 4 -1.46 6.76 39.57
N ILE A 5 -2.17 7.08 38.48
CA ILE A 5 -2.61 6.08 37.51
C ILE A 5 -1.99 6.47 36.15
N LEU A 6 -1.01 5.66 35.76
CA LEU A 6 -0.48 5.56 34.42
C LEU A 6 -1.58 5.08 33.47
N ALA A 7 -1.71 5.72 32.31
CA ALA A 7 -2.55 5.21 31.24
C ALA A 7 -1.72 5.05 29.96
N SER A 8 -1.53 3.77 29.63
CA SER A 8 -1.56 3.21 28.28
C SER A 8 -0.36 3.47 27.38
N ALA A 9 0.60 2.54 27.48
CA ALA A 9 1.45 2.14 26.37
C ALA A 9 0.56 1.57 25.25
N ILE A 10 0.49 2.26 24.11
CA ILE A 10 0.00 1.68 22.87
C ILE A 10 1.16 0.85 22.34
N LEU A 11 1.04 -0.47 22.48
CA LEU A 11 1.89 -1.43 21.79
C LEU A 11 1.67 -1.24 20.30
N GLY A 12 2.64 -0.63 19.62
CA GLY A 12 2.77 -0.73 18.18
C GLY A 12 3.18 -2.16 17.84
N SER A 13 2.21 -2.95 17.37
CA SER A 13 2.46 -4.23 16.73
C SER A 13 3.25 -3.98 15.44
N VAL A 14 4.56 -4.15 15.54
CA VAL A 14 5.44 -4.40 14.40
C VAL A 14 5.11 -5.79 13.85
N GLY A 15 4.18 -5.84 12.90
CA GLY A 15 3.97 -7.02 12.08
C GLY A 15 5.04 -7.10 11.00
N PHE A 16 6.26 -7.53 11.34
CA PHE A 16 7.16 -8.14 10.35
C PHE A 16 6.76 -9.60 10.24
N GLY A 17 5.82 -9.87 9.33
CA GLY A 17 5.38 -11.21 8.98
C GLY A 17 6.09 -11.71 7.72
N CYS A 18 7.39 -11.99 7.80
CA CYS A 18 8.04 -12.82 6.79
C CYS A 18 7.51 -14.27 6.90
N GLY A 19 6.96 -14.84 5.82
CA GLY A 19 6.96 -16.30 5.67
C GLY A 19 5.76 -16.93 4.95
N GLY A 20 5.86 -17.03 3.63
CA GLY A 20 5.58 -18.26 2.89
C GLY A 20 4.12 -18.60 2.58
N ASN A 21 3.64 -18.13 1.43
CA ASN A 21 3.02 -18.95 0.38
C ASN A 21 2.77 -18.06 -0.85
N ASP A 22 3.25 -18.50 -2.01
CA ASP A 22 3.22 -17.83 -3.32
C ASP A 22 1.82 -17.63 -3.93
N ASP A 23 0.90 -16.98 -3.22
CA ASP A 23 -0.38 -16.52 -3.77
C ASP A 23 -0.77 -15.20 -3.09
N HIS A 24 -0.38 -14.07 -3.69
CA HIS A 24 -0.93 -12.72 -3.45
C HIS A 24 -1.31 -12.43 -1.99
N ALA A 25 -0.32 -12.50 -1.09
CA ALA A 25 -0.56 -12.29 0.33
C ALA A 25 -1.30 -10.95 0.55
N PRO A 26 -2.39 -10.95 1.34
CA PRO A 26 -3.16 -9.74 1.57
C PRO A 26 -2.38 -8.80 2.49
N TYR A 27 -2.40 -7.50 2.17
CA TYR A 27 -1.86 -6.46 3.03
C TYR A 27 -2.95 -5.77 3.85
N ASP A 28 -2.62 -5.37 5.07
CA ASP A 28 -3.54 -4.60 5.92
C ASP A 28 -3.75 -3.17 5.40
N THR A 29 -2.75 -2.58 4.73
CA THR A 29 -2.81 -1.22 4.19
C THR A 29 -2.02 -1.09 2.90
N TYR A 30 -2.35 -0.10 2.09
CA TYR A 30 -1.60 0.19 0.88
C TYR A 30 -0.15 0.61 1.18
N GLN A 31 0.06 1.37 2.24
CA GLN A 31 1.41 1.77 2.65
C GLN A 31 2.29 0.55 2.99
N ALA A 32 1.74 -0.47 3.64
CA ALA A 32 2.49 -1.70 3.95
C ALA A 32 2.92 -2.44 2.68
N CYS A 33 2.01 -2.60 1.71
CA CYS A 33 2.34 -3.16 0.41
C CYS A 33 3.45 -2.35 -0.28
N PHE A 34 3.28 -1.04 -0.35
CA PHE A 34 4.25 -0.15 -0.98
C PHE A 34 5.62 -0.23 -0.31
N ASP A 35 5.68 -0.23 1.01
CA ASP A 35 6.93 -0.26 1.77
C ASP A 35 7.65 -1.59 1.56
N GLU A 36 6.96 -2.73 1.58
CA GLU A 36 7.57 -4.04 1.31
C GLU A 36 8.19 -4.08 -0.09
N HIS A 37 7.41 -3.74 -1.12
CA HIS A 37 7.87 -3.80 -2.50
C HIS A 37 9.00 -2.79 -2.78
N THR A 38 8.99 -1.62 -2.16
CA THR A 38 10.06 -0.62 -2.38
C THR A 38 11.30 -0.82 -1.51
N GLN A 39 11.17 -1.34 -0.29
CA GLN A 39 12.28 -1.43 0.66
C GLN A 39 12.89 -2.84 0.73
N GLU A 40 12.08 -3.89 0.61
CA GLU A 40 12.55 -5.28 0.69
C GLU A 40 12.86 -5.83 -0.71
N GLU A 41 11.92 -5.67 -1.64
CA GLU A 41 12.09 -6.15 -3.02
C GLU A 41 12.80 -5.15 -3.95
N ASN A 42 13.00 -3.91 -3.48
CA ASN A 42 13.68 -2.84 -4.21
C ASN A 42 13.04 -2.53 -5.58
N LEU A 43 11.72 -2.69 -5.70
CA LEU A 43 10.99 -2.32 -6.90
C LEU A 43 11.02 -0.79 -7.08
N PRO A 44 11.11 -0.31 -8.34
CA PRO A 44 10.88 1.10 -8.65
C PRO A 44 9.51 1.55 -8.12
N ILE A 45 9.44 2.76 -7.55
CA ILE A 45 8.21 3.35 -7.01
C ILE A 45 6.99 3.20 -7.95
N PRO A 46 7.07 3.50 -9.26
CA PRO A 46 5.92 3.32 -10.15
C PRO A 46 5.48 1.86 -10.25
N GLN A 47 6.43 0.92 -10.28
CA GLN A 47 6.15 -0.51 -10.38
C GLN A 47 5.53 -1.04 -9.08
N ALA A 48 6.06 -0.63 -7.92
CA ALA A 48 5.46 -0.97 -6.63
C ALA A 48 4.02 -0.47 -6.52
N ILE A 49 3.72 0.72 -7.06
CA ILE A 49 2.34 1.21 -7.12
C ILE A 49 1.45 0.28 -7.95
N VAL A 50 1.88 -0.06 -9.16
CA VAL A 50 1.09 -0.92 -10.06
C VAL A 50 0.85 -2.30 -9.46
N VAL A 51 1.89 -2.94 -8.91
CA VAL A 51 1.80 -4.26 -8.24
C VAL A 51 0.84 -4.21 -7.06
N CYS A 52 0.93 -3.20 -6.18
CA CYS A 52 0.00 -3.06 -5.07
C CYS A 52 -1.45 -2.82 -5.51
N CYS A 53 -1.65 -2.17 -6.66
CA CYS A 53 -2.98 -1.95 -7.21
C CYS A 53 -3.58 -3.21 -7.86
N LEU A 54 -2.76 -4.04 -8.51
CA LEU A 54 -3.22 -5.15 -9.35
C LEU A 54 -3.16 -6.51 -8.67
N ASP A 55 -2.13 -6.77 -7.88
CA ASP A 55 -1.74 -8.14 -7.53
C ASP A 55 -2.06 -8.47 -6.07
N HIS A 56 -2.33 -7.48 -5.21
CA HIS A 56 -2.55 -7.74 -3.79
C HIS A 56 -3.93 -7.30 -3.32
N PRO A 57 -4.65 -8.16 -2.57
CA PRO A 57 -5.77 -7.70 -1.75
C PRO A 57 -5.27 -6.75 -0.67
N ILE A 58 -5.97 -5.64 -0.45
CA ILE A 58 -5.55 -4.60 0.51
C ILE A 58 -6.71 -4.21 1.41
N ALA A 59 -6.51 -4.24 2.72
CA ALA A 59 -7.53 -3.91 3.73
C ALA A 59 -8.85 -4.68 3.54
N GLY A 60 -8.77 -5.93 3.08
CA GLY A 60 -9.93 -6.77 2.79
C GLY A 60 -10.68 -6.43 1.49
N MET A 61 -10.16 -5.51 0.66
CA MET A 61 -10.65 -5.29 -0.69
C MET A 61 -10.04 -6.29 -1.66
N GLU A 62 -10.85 -6.85 -2.55
CA GLU A 62 -10.36 -7.66 -3.65
C GLU A 62 -9.69 -6.79 -4.71
N GLN A 63 -8.69 -7.39 -5.37
CA GLN A 63 -7.94 -6.80 -6.45
C GLN A 63 -8.80 -6.67 -7.73
N PRO A 64 -8.66 -5.58 -8.52
CA PRO A 64 -7.74 -4.47 -8.30
C PRO A 64 -8.29 -3.43 -7.31
N VAL A 65 -7.44 -2.94 -6.41
CA VAL A 65 -7.87 -2.11 -5.27
C VAL A 65 -7.87 -0.60 -5.55
N CYS A 66 -7.16 -0.16 -6.60
CA CYS A 66 -7.01 1.25 -6.96
C CYS A 66 -8.16 1.79 -7.83
N GLY A 67 -9.25 1.04 -7.99
CA GLY A 67 -10.44 1.48 -8.69
C GLY A 67 -10.35 1.41 -10.21
N GLU A 68 -11.40 1.87 -10.89
CA GLU A 68 -11.60 1.50 -12.29
C GLU A 68 -10.91 2.43 -13.30
N THR A 69 -10.74 3.69 -12.93
CA THR A 69 -10.23 4.74 -13.81
C THR A 69 -8.98 5.41 -13.24
N LYS A 70 -8.22 6.15 -14.08
CA LYS A 70 -7.06 6.92 -13.61
C LYS A 70 -7.42 7.88 -12.46
N PRO A 71 -8.52 8.66 -12.54
CA PRO A 71 -8.96 9.47 -11.41
C PRO A 71 -9.24 8.68 -10.13
N ASP A 72 -9.82 7.47 -10.24
CA ASP A 72 -10.06 6.62 -9.07
C ASP A 72 -8.74 6.18 -8.43
N CYS A 73 -7.76 5.79 -9.25
CA CYS A 73 -6.41 5.44 -8.80
C CYS A 73 -5.75 6.61 -8.05
N ILE A 74 -5.76 7.81 -8.62
CA ILE A 74 -5.16 8.99 -7.98
C ILE A 74 -5.86 9.29 -6.65
N ASN A 75 -7.19 9.22 -6.61
CA ASN A 75 -7.97 9.45 -5.39
C ASN A 75 -7.65 8.41 -4.31
N TYR A 76 -7.58 7.14 -4.71
CA TYR A 76 -7.24 6.04 -3.83
C TYR A 76 -5.83 6.21 -3.25
N LEU A 77 -4.83 6.49 -4.08
CA LEU A 77 -3.44 6.68 -3.66
C LEU A 77 -3.29 7.92 -2.79
N THR A 78 -4.00 9.01 -3.08
CA THR A 78 -3.99 10.20 -2.23
C THR A 78 -4.54 9.92 -0.82
N ALA A 79 -5.45 8.96 -0.68
CA ALA A 79 -6.02 8.57 0.60
C ALA A 79 -5.20 7.51 1.35
N ASN A 80 -4.46 6.65 0.64
CA ASN A 80 -3.86 5.44 1.21
C ASN A 80 -2.33 5.34 1.09
N LEU A 81 -1.69 6.19 0.29
CA LEU A 81 -0.23 6.29 0.18
C LEU A 81 0.25 7.62 0.77
N SER A 82 1.29 7.57 1.59
CA SER A 82 1.90 8.80 2.12
C SER A 82 2.47 9.66 0.99
N GLN A 83 2.17 10.96 1.04
CA GLN A 83 2.69 11.96 0.10
C GLN A 83 4.22 12.11 0.15
N THR A 84 4.88 11.59 1.19
CA THR A 84 6.35 11.54 1.27
C THR A 84 6.94 10.32 0.57
N SER A 85 6.13 9.30 0.28
CA SER A 85 6.57 8.03 -0.30
C SER A 85 6.62 8.07 -1.82
N ALA A 86 5.74 8.85 -2.46
CA ALA A 86 5.76 9.09 -3.90
C ALA A 86 5.29 10.51 -4.23
N GLY A 87 5.98 11.16 -5.17
CA GLY A 87 5.57 12.49 -5.65
C GLY A 87 4.38 12.42 -6.59
N VAL A 88 3.59 13.49 -6.65
CA VAL A 88 2.35 13.58 -7.46
C VAL A 88 2.57 13.21 -8.93
N ALA A 89 3.67 13.66 -9.56
CA ALA A 89 3.96 13.33 -10.95
C ALA A 89 4.26 11.82 -11.16
N VAL A 90 4.84 11.17 -10.16
CA VAL A 90 5.10 9.71 -10.19
C VAL A 90 3.81 8.95 -10.02
N VAL A 91 2.95 9.39 -9.09
CA VAL A 91 1.61 8.82 -8.89
C VAL A 91 0.76 8.94 -10.16
N ASP A 92 0.76 10.11 -10.80
CA ASP A 92 0.00 10.31 -12.05
C ASP A 92 0.45 9.36 -13.17
N ALA A 93 1.78 9.24 -13.38
CA ALA A 93 2.34 8.33 -14.37
C ALA A 93 2.11 6.85 -14.04
N ALA A 94 2.22 6.47 -12.76
CA ALA A 94 1.95 5.10 -12.32
C ALA A 94 0.45 4.75 -12.48
N CYS A 95 -0.46 5.69 -12.25
CA CYS A 95 -1.88 5.46 -12.51
C CYS A 95 -2.20 5.35 -14.01
N ASP A 96 -1.47 6.01 -14.91
CA ASP A 96 -1.59 5.74 -16.35
C ASP A 96 -1.18 4.29 -16.67
N ASP A 97 -0.03 3.86 -16.16
CA ASP A 97 0.51 2.51 -16.37
C ASP A 97 -0.40 1.42 -15.78
N TYR A 98 -0.91 1.63 -14.57
CA TYR A 98 -1.90 0.78 -13.92
C TYR A 98 -3.12 0.53 -14.83
N ILE A 99 -3.71 1.59 -15.39
CA ILE A 99 -4.90 1.45 -16.24
C ILE A 99 -4.58 0.71 -17.54
N LEU A 100 -3.39 0.93 -18.10
CA LEU A 100 -2.94 0.17 -19.27
C LEU A 100 -2.78 -1.31 -18.94
N GLN A 101 -2.08 -1.65 -17.86
CA GLN A 101 -1.81 -3.04 -17.48
C GLN A 101 -3.09 -3.79 -17.04
N LYS A 102 -4.00 -3.12 -16.33
CA LYS A 102 -5.31 -3.68 -15.95
C LYS A 102 -6.16 -4.10 -17.15
N SER A 103 -5.88 -3.52 -18.33
CA SER A 103 -6.66 -3.73 -19.56
C SER A 103 -6.04 -4.78 -20.50
N MET A 104 -4.89 -5.35 -20.15
CA MET A 104 -4.16 -6.36 -20.93
C MET A 104 -4.56 -7.78 -20.54
#